data_AF-A0A956AWF1-F1
#
_entry.id   AF-A0A956AWF1-F1
#
_cell.length_a   1.000
_cell.length_b   1.000
_cell.length_c   1.000
_cell.angle_alpha   90.00
_cell.angle_beta   90.00
_cell.angle_gamma   90.00
#
_symmetry.space_group_name_H-M   'P 1'
#
loop_
_entity.id
_entity.type
_entity.pdbx_description
1 polymer ?
#
loop_
_entity_poly.entity_id
_entity_poly.type
_entity_poly.pdbx_seq_one_letter_code
_entity_poly.pdbx_strand_id
1 'polypeptide(L)' 'MSTSIRDHLLALMRTELQWTGPLPAEPLSTHFTSLQLINFATAVEDHFEVELTPEATLGLDAIDDLVDAIEVALAEKKP' A
#
# COMPACT_ATOMS: atom_id res chain seq x y z
N MET A 1 14.37 9.54 13.14
CA MET A 1 13.79 8.18 13.08
C MET A 1 13.46 7.92 11.63
N SER A 2 14.01 6.88 11.02
CA SER A 2 13.65 6.52 9.64
C SER A 2 12.28 5.86 9.69
N THR A 3 11.24 6.58 9.30
CA THR A 3 9.88 6.05 9.18
C THR A 3 9.89 4.94 8.13
N SER A 4 9.39 3.75 8.47
CA SER A 4 9.40 2.61 7.53
C SER A 4 8.23 2.73 6.53
N ILE A 5 8.32 2.08 5.36
CA ILE A 5 7.21 2.03 4.38
C ILE A 5 5.92 1.55 5.06
N ARG A 6 6.03 0.58 5.97
CA ARG A 6 4.92 0.08 6.79
C ARG A 6 4.24 1.17 7.62
N ASP A 7 5.00 2.07 8.25
CA ASP A 7 4.43 3.18 9.02
C ASP A 7 3.70 4.18 8.12
N HIS A 8 4.25 4.44 6.93
CA HIS A 8 3.61 5.28 5.91
C HIS A 8 2.32 4.64 5.38
N LEU A 9 2.33 3.34 5.09
CA LEU A 9 1.13 2.60 4.70
C LEU A 9 0.06 2.65 5.79
N LEU A 10 0.43 2.44 7.06
CA LEU A 10 -0.52 2.53 8.17
C LEU A 10 -1.12 3.94 8.30
N ALA A 11 -0.31 4.99 8.08
CA ALA A 11 -0.78 6.37 8.07
C ALA A 11 -1.75 6.65 6.91
N LEU A 12 -1.45 6.13 5.71
CA LEU A 12 -2.35 6.22 4.55
C LEU A 12 -3.64 5.45 4.79
N MET A 13 -3.60 4.23 5.33
CA MET A 13 -4.80 3.45 5.65
C MET A 13 -5.67 4.18 6.68
N ARG A 14 -5.07 4.86 7.65
CA ARG A 14 -5.79 5.69 8.63
C ARG A 14 -6.48 6.89 7.98
N THR A 15 -5.87 7.47 6.95
CA THR A 15 -6.35 8.70 6.31
C THR A 15 -7.38 8.39 5.23
N GLU A 16 -7.03 7.49 4.31
CA GLU A 16 -7.83 7.14 3.13
C GLU A 16 -8.91 6.10 3.43
N LEU A 17 -8.58 5.10 4.25
CA LEU A 17 -9.47 3.97 4.55
C LEU A 17 -10.13 4.06 5.94
N GLN A 18 -9.83 5.12 6.69
CA GLN A 18 -10.30 5.30 8.08
C GLN A 18 -9.97 4.11 8.99
N TRP A 19 -8.89 3.39 8.71
CA TRP A 19 -8.48 2.20 9.45
C TRP A 19 -7.94 2.56 10.83
N THR A 20 -8.49 1.98 11.89
CA THR A 20 -8.09 2.29 13.27
C THR A 20 -7.23 1.20 13.92
N GLY A 21 -7.12 0.04 13.28
CA GLY A 21 -6.35 -1.10 13.78
C GLY A 21 -4.84 -1.01 13.55
N PRO A 22 -4.08 -2.03 13.97
CA PRO A 22 -2.71 -2.26 13.50
C PRO A 22 -2.71 -2.65 12.02
N LEU A 23 -1.55 -2.72 11.38
CA LEU A 23 -1.46 -3.26 10.01
C LEU A 23 -2.12 -4.66 9.96
N PRO A 24 -3.08 -4.88 9.05
CA PRO A 24 -3.76 -6.16 8.97
C PRO A 24 -2.78 -7.26 8.55
N ALA A 25 -2.83 -8.37 9.28
CA ALA A 25 -2.11 -9.60 8.93
C ALA A 25 -2.93 -10.48 7.97
N GLU A 26 -4.25 -10.26 7.93
CA GLU A 26 -5.17 -10.92 6.99
C GLU A 26 -5.20 -10.15 5.67
N PRO A 27 -5.72 -10.78 4.59
CA PRO A 27 -5.80 -10.12 3.31
C PRO A 27 -6.56 -8.81 3.36
N LEU A 28 -6.07 -7.76 2.69
CA LEU A 28 -6.74 -6.45 2.68
C LEU A 28 -8.15 -6.53 2.10
N SER A 29 -8.38 -7.46 1.17
CA SER A 29 -9.69 -7.82 0.62
C SER A 29 -10.70 -8.33 1.67
N THR A 30 -10.24 -8.76 2.85
CA THR A 30 -11.09 -9.15 3.99
C THR A 30 -11.67 -7.94 4.71
N HIS A 31 -10.96 -6.81 4.69
CA HIS A 31 -11.34 -5.60 5.43
C HIS A 31 -11.91 -4.50 4.54
N PHE A 32 -11.52 -4.46 3.26
CA PHE A 32 -11.84 -3.37 2.35
C PHE A 32 -12.44 -3.88 1.05
N THR A 33 -13.31 -3.06 0.46
CA THR A 33 -13.88 -3.34 -0.86
C THR A 33 -12.86 -3.13 -1.97
N SER A 34 -13.05 -3.76 -3.12
CA SER A 34 -12.17 -3.57 -4.29
C SER A 34 -12.01 -2.10 -4.69
N LEU A 35 -13.08 -1.29 -4.57
CA LEU A 35 -13.01 0.15 -4.86
C LEU A 35 -12.12 0.90 -3.85
N GLN A 36 -12.21 0.56 -2.56
CA GLN A 36 -11.36 1.14 -1.53
C GLN A 36 -9.89 0.76 -1.74
N LEU A 37 -9.62 -0.50 -2.12
CA LEU A 37 -8.27 -0.96 -2.42
C LEU A 37 -7.68 -0.26 -3.63
N ILE A 38 -8.47 -0.05 -4.69
CA ILE A 38 -8.03 0.72 -5.87
C ILE A 38 -7.70 2.16 -5.48
N ASN A 39 -8.58 2.83 -4.74
CA ASN A 39 -8.33 4.20 -4.28
C ASN A 39 -7.09 4.27 -3.38
N PHE A 40 -6.90 3.29 -2.49
CA PHE A 40 -5.74 3.20 -1.62
C PHE A 40 -4.45 2.98 -2.41
N ALA A 41 -4.46 2.10 -3.41
CA ALA A 41 -3.32 1.90 -4.30
C ALA A 41 -2.92 3.20 -5.01
N THR A 42 -3.89 3.96 -5.53
CA THR A 42 -3.62 5.28 -6.12
C THR A 42 -3.03 6.26 -5.11
N ALA A 43 -3.51 6.27 -3.87
CA ALA A 43 -2.94 7.13 -2.82
C ALA A 43 -1.51 6.72 -2.44
N VAL A 44 -1.20 5.42 -2.48
CA VAL A 44 0.15 4.88 -2.27
C VAL A 44 1.08 5.31 -3.41
N GLU A 45 0.64 5.17 -4.67
CA GLU A 45 1.39 5.60 -5.85
C GLU A 45 1.74 7.10 -5.80
N ASP A 46 0.77 7.95 -5.44
CA ASP A 46 0.99 9.39 -5.28
C ASP A 46 1.95 9.69 -4.10
N HIS A 47 1.74 9.06 -2.95
CA HIS A 47 2.52 9.31 -1.74
C HIS A 47 3.99 8.91 -1.85
N PHE A 48 4.27 7.77 -2.48
CA PHE A 48 5.64 7.29 -2.69
C PHE A 48 6.23 7.75 -4.03
N GLU A 49 5.45 8.47 -4.83
CA GLU A 49 5.75 8.78 -6.22
C GLU A 49 6.21 7.51 -6.93
N VAL A 50 5.39 6.47 -7.03
CA VAL A 50 5.70 5.22 -7.76
C VAL A 50 4.52 4.82 -8.64
N GLU A 51 4.77 3.95 -9.61
CA GLU A 51 3.70 3.33 -10.40
C GLU A 51 3.66 1.84 -10.03
N LEU A 52 2.54 1.40 -9.46
CA LEU A 52 2.33 -0.01 -9.10
C LEU A 52 1.71 -0.72 -10.30
N THR A 53 2.24 -1.90 -10.64
CA THR A 53 1.66 -2.66 -11.74
C THR A 53 0.25 -3.12 -11.40
N PRO A 54 -0.64 -3.30 -12.39
CA PRO A 54 -1.99 -3.81 -12.14
C PRO A 54 -1.99 -5.16 -11.42
N GLU A 55 -0.96 -5.98 -11.63
CA GLU A 55 -0.75 -7.26 -10.94
C GLU A 55 -0.44 -7.05 -9.45
N ALA A 56 0.40 -6.06 -9.11
CA ALA A 56 0.64 -5.67 -7.72
C ALA A 56 -0.63 -5.11 -7.08
N THR A 57 -1.42 -4.31 -7.81
CA THR A 57 -2.66 -3.68 -7.32
C THR A 57 -3.82 -4.66 -7.17
N LEU A 58 -3.92 -5.66 -8.05
CA LEU A 58 -4.92 -6.72 -7.98
C LEU A 58 -4.51 -7.87 -7.05
N GLY A 59 -3.20 -8.02 -6.82
CA GLY A 59 -2.59 -8.99 -5.92
C GLY A 59 -2.29 -8.46 -4.51
N LEU A 60 -2.93 -7.36 -4.10
CA LEU A 60 -2.88 -6.83 -2.73
C LEU A 60 -3.64 -7.75 -1.76
N ASP A 61 -3.18 -8.99 -1.64
CA ASP A 61 -3.59 -9.88 -0.57
C ASP A 61 -2.96 -9.35 0.72
N ALA A 62 -1.64 -9.38 0.88
CA ALA A 62 -1.00 -8.91 2.11
C ALA A 62 -0.40 -7.50 2.01
N ILE A 63 -0.28 -6.84 3.17
CA ILE A 63 0.50 -5.60 3.30
C ILE A 63 1.97 -5.83 2.96
N ASP A 64 2.50 -7.02 3.23
CA ASP A 64 3.89 -7.36 2.93
C ASP A 64 4.16 -7.30 1.41
N ASP A 65 3.25 -7.87 0.59
CA ASP A 65 3.36 -7.81 -0.87
C ASP A 65 3.34 -6.36 -1.38
N LEU A 66 2.54 -5.50 -0.76
CA LEU A 66 2.50 -4.08 -1.09
C LEU A 66 3.82 -3.37 -0.73
N VAL A 67 4.41 -3.70 0.42
CA VAL A 67 5.71 -3.16 0.83
C VAL A 67 6.78 -3.57 -0.19
N ASP A 68 6.85 -4.86 -0.54
CA ASP A 68 7.79 -5.37 -1.53
C ASP A 68 7.60 -4.68 -2.90
N ALA A 69 6.36 -4.50 -3.36
CA ALA A 69 6.06 -3.81 -4.61
C ALA A 69 6.53 -2.35 -4.61
N ILE A 70 6.32 -1.62 -3.51
CA ILE A 70 6.81 -0.24 -3.35
C ILE A 70 8.34 -0.22 -3.34
N GLU A 71 8.98 -1.14 -2.62
CA GLU A 71 10.45 -1.21 -2.57
C GLU A 71 11.06 -1.48 -3.94
N VAL A 72 10.47 -2.40 -4.72
CA VAL A 72 10.87 -2.68 -6.10
C VAL A 72 10.69 -1.45 -6.97
N ALA A 73 9.51 -0.81 -6.94
CA ALA A 73 9.23 0.37 -7.76
C ALA A 73 10.13 1.57 -7.41
N LEU A 74 10.43 1.78 -6.13
CA LEU A 74 11.40 2.77 -5.66
C LEU A 74 12.82 2.46 -6.13
N ALA A 75 13.20 1.17 -6.17
CA ALA A 75 14.50 0.74 -6.66
C ALA A 75 14.64 0.91 -8.18
N GLU A 76 13.56 0.68 -8.96
CA GLU A 76 13.53 0.92 -10.41
C GLU A 76 13.53 2.42 -10.77
N LYS A 77 13.05 3.29 -9.87
CA LYS A 77 13.14 4.75 -10.02
C LYS A 77 14.55 5.33 -9.88
N LYS A 78 15.58 4.54 -9.56
CA LYS A 78 16.96 5.03 -9.47
C LYS A 78 17.51 5.35 -10.87
N PRO A 79 18.15 6.52 -11.07
CA PRO A 79 18.68 6.95 -12.37
C PRO A 79 19.81 6.05 -12.90
#